data_AF-A0A1Q7H795-F1
#
_entry.id   AF-A0A1Q7H795-F1
#
_cell.length_a   1.000
_cell.length_b   1.000
_cell.length_c   1.000
_cell.angle_alpha   90.00
_cell.angle_beta   90.00
_cell.angle_gamma   90.00
#
_symmetry.space_group_name_H-M   'P 1'
#
loop_
_entity.id
_entity.type
_entity.pdbx_description
1 polymer ?
#
loop_
_entity_poly.entity_id
_entity_poly.type
_entity_poly.pdbx_seq_one_letter_code
_entity_poly.pdbx_strand_id
1 'polypeptide(L)'
;MESFKRTGSARGPWRPASIAHRAADRASMTLANRKQPRSSQRSRRKIRSALSACSAVAFAVAIVAGLAAACKPPAPRGAPPPRLGFSSAAFEKQRDLEQRFRSSVSAEELGKFHAMVTREPHMAGTDGSRDVAESIRGALAAAGLNVEVIEYQAYLSFPTTVAVDIVAPIAQRLRVTEPASAIDRDTQNPRLGPGFVAYSASGDVTAPVVYVNYGLPDDYAQLAARNVDVRGKLVIARYGHSHRAVKLHTAEHAGAAGILIYI
;
A
#
# COMPACT_ATOMS: atom_id res chain seq x y z
N MET A 1 -40.78 -35.26 -9.91
CA MET A 1 -42.01 -34.47 -9.95
C MET A 1 -42.00 -33.56 -8.73
N GLU A 2 -41.34 -32.41 -8.83
CA GLU A 2 -41.56 -31.27 -7.92
C GLU A 2 -40.94 -30.03 -8.58
N SER A 3 -41.77 -29.00 -8.69
CA SER A 3 -41.62 -27.85 -9.58
C SER A 3 -41.11 -26.66 -8.78
N PHE A 4 -39.90 -26.18 -9.07
CA PHE A 4 -39.40 -24.94 -8.50
C PHE A 4 -39.67 -23.78 -9.46
N LYS A 5 -40.68 -22.98 -9.12
CA LYS A 5 -41.12 -21.80 -9.88
C LYS A 5 -40.08 -20.68 -9.80
N ARG A 6 -39.53 -20.28 -10.95
CA ARG A 6 -38.82 -19.00 -11.13
C ARG A 6 -39.83 -17.86 -11.16
N THR A 7 -39.77 -16.94 -10.22
CA THR A 7 -40.37 -15.62 -10.34
C THR A 7 -39.28 -14.64 -10.76
N GLY A 8 -39.42 -14.10 -11.97
CA GLY A 8 -38.55 -13.06 -12.51
C GLY A 8 -38.97 -11.68 -12.04
N SER A 9 -38.01 -10.81 -11.74
CA SER A 9 -38.18 -9.37 -11.86
C SER A 9 -37.03 -8.84 -12.72
N ALA A 10 -37.34 -8.46 -13.95
CA ALA A 10 -36.42 -7.80 -14.85
C ALA A 10 -36.18 -6.36 -14.34
N ARG A 11 -34.92 -6.01 -14.05
CA ARG A 11 -34.49 -4.61 -13.90
C ARG A 11 -33.68 -4.26 -15.14
N GLY A 12 -34.13 -3.22 -15.86
CA GLY A 12 -33.50 -2.75 -17.10
C GLY A 12 -32.10 -2.15 -16.87
N PRO A 13 -31.35 -1.90 -17.96
CA PRO A 13 -29.95 -1.48 -17.88
C PRO A 13 -29.80 -0.03 -17.36
N TRP A 14 -28.88 0.12 -16.41
CA TRP A 14 -28.51 1.37 -15.73
C TRP A 14 -27.63 2.26 -16.64
N ARG A 15 -27.88 3.58 -16.64
CA ARG A 15 -27.07 4.61 -17.33
C ARG A 15 -26.41 5.54 -16.30
N PRO A 16 -25.12 5.90 -16.43
CA PRO A 16 -24.47 6.82 -15.49
C PRO A 16 -24.77 8.29 -15.83
N ALA A 17 -24.99 9.11 -14.80
CA ALA A 17 -25.12 10.56 -14.90
C ALA A 17 -23.74 11.24 -14.82
N SER A 18 -23.49 12.21 -15.71
CA SER A 18 -22.27 13.00 -15.79
C SER A 18 -22.24 14.12 -14.73
N ILE A 19 -21.14 14.23 -13.98
CA ILE A 19 -20.88 15.31 -13.02
C ILE A 19 -20.04 16.39 -13.72
N ALA A 20 -20.56 17.62 -13.78
CA ALA A 20 -19.85 18.79 -14.30
C ALA A 20 -19.16 19.56 -13.15
N HIS A 21 -17.86 19.83 -13.29
CA HIS A 21 -17.07 20.66 -12.39
C HIS A 21 -17.40 22.14 -12.56
N ARG A 22 -17.61 22.87 -11.46
CA ARG A 22 -17.74 24.34 -11.44
C ARG A 22 -16.43 24.95 -10.95
N ALA A 23 -15.83 25.79 -11.79
CA ALA A 23 -14.57 26.50 -11.55
C ALA A 23 -14.76 27.67 -10.58
N ALA A 24 -13.69 28.00 -9.86
CA ALA A 24 -13.59 29.05 -8.85
C ALA A 24 -13.30 30.43 -9.47
N ASP A 25 -14.01 31.45 -9.02
CA ASP A 25 -13.74 32.85 -9.35
C ASP A 25 -12.80 33.51 -8.32
N ARG A 26 -11.76 34.16 -8.85
CA ARG A 26 -10.85 35.08 -8.15
C ARG A 26 -11.25 36.53 -8.49
N ALA A 27 -11.35 37.37 -7.47
CA ALA A 27 -11.12 38.83 -7.58
C ALA A 27 -10.69 39.35 -6.18
N SER A 28 -9.41 39.68 -5.97
CA SER A 28 -8.79 41.00 -6.18
C SER A 28 -9.31 42.07 -5.22
N MET A 29 -8.61 42.22 -4.08
CA MET A 29 -8.79 43.32 -3.13
C MET A 29 -7.60 44.28 -3.24
N THR A 30 -7.85 45.45 -3.82
CA THR A 30 -6.93 46.61 -3.90
C THR A 30 -6.81 47.31 -2.54
N LEU A 31 -5.57 47.48 -2.07
CA LEU A 31 -5.18 48.25 -0.90
C LEU A 31 -5.32 49.76 -1.16
N ALA A 32 -6.18 50.44 -0.39
CA ALA A 32 -6.24 51.89 -0.34
C ALA A 32 -5.48 52.42 0.90
N ASN A 33 -4.44 53.18 0.58
CA ASN A 33 -3.49 53.86 1.44
C ASN A 33 -4.15 54.98 2.25
N ARG A 34 -4.13 54.93 3.60
CA ARG A 34 -4.66 55.99 4.47
C ARG A 34 -3.53 56.65 5.27
N LYS A 35 -3.24 57.90 4.93
CA LYS A 35 -2.25 58.79 5.57
C LYS A 35 -2.58 59.04 7.05
N GLN A 36 -1.57 58.92 7.91
CA GLN A 36 -1.56 59.44 9.29
C GLN A 36 -1.27 60.96 9.29
N PRO A 37 -1.87 61.75 10.20
CA PRO A 37 -1.41 63.10 10.48
C PRO A 37 -0.37 63.14 11.60
N ARG A 38 0.43 64.20 11.52
CA ARG A 38 1.67 64.49 12.23
C ARG A 38 1.45 65.08 13.63
N SER A 39 2.36 64.68 14.52
CA SER A 39 3.08 65.44 15.56
C SER A 39 2.36 66.55 16.34
N SER A 40 2.39 66.41 17.67
CA SER A 40 2.47 67.56 18.59
C SER A 40 3.60 67.34 19.60
N GLN A 41 4.50 68.31 19.60
CA GLN A 41 5.76 68.41 20.33
C GLN A 41 5.54 69.13 21.67
N ARG A 42 6.06 68.59 22.78
CA ARG A 42 6.33 69.34 24.04
C ARG A 42 7.34 68.51 24.85
N SER A 43 8.63 68.85 24.85
CA SER A 43 9.30 69.88 25.68
C SER A 43 9.61 69.41 27.11
N ARG A 44 10.91 69.17 27.38
CA ARG A 44 11.77 69.85 28.40
C ARG A 44 13.13 69.12 28.45
N ARG A 45 14.20 69.75 27.94
CA ARG A 45 15.30 70.45 28.65
C ARG A 45 16.19 69.50 29.48
N LYS A 46 17.43 69.20 29.03
CA LYS A 46 18.72 69.94 29.27
C LYS A 46 19.30 69.56 30.66
N ILE A 47 20.59 69.31 30.94
CA ILE A 47 21.89 69.51 30.28
C ILE A 47 22.98 69.00 31.27
N ARG A 48 24.09 68.42 30.75
CA ARG A 48 25.53 68.52 31.16
C ARG A 48 25.93 68.19 32.62
N SER A 49 27.14 67.77 33.01
CA SER A 49 28.49 67.60 32.42
C SER A 49 29.43 67.16 33.57
N ALA A 50 30.53 66.46 33.24
CA ALA A 50 31.91 66.68 33.72
C ALA A 50 32.69 65.36 33.53
N LEU A 51 33.56 65.20 32.53
CA LEU A 51 34.99 65.58 32.51
C LEU A 51 35.76 65.24 33.79
N SER A 52 36.68 64.25 33.72
CA SER A 52 38.11 64.53 33.84
C SER A 52 38.98 63.29 33.53
N ALA A 53 40.06 63.55 32.79
CA ALA A 53 41.36 62.85 32.77
C ALA A 53 41.43 61.34 32.44
N CYS A 54 41.79 61.05 31.18
CA CYS A 54 42.95 60.17 30.89
C CYS A 54 43.36 60.34 29.43
N SER A 55 44.33 61.22 29.23
CA SER A 55 45.05 61.41 27.99
C SER A 55 45.86 60.15 27.65
N ALA A 56 45.96 59.84 26.36
CA ALA A 56 46.89 58.89 25.73
C ALA A 56 46.59 57.37 25.68
N VAL A 57 45.45 56.85 26.17
CA VAL A 57 45.07 55.42 25.95
C VAL A 57 43.79 55.25 25.12
N ALA A 58 42.93 56.27 25.04
CA ALA A 58 41.63 56.18 24.38
C ALA A 58 41.65 56.21 22.84
N PHE A 59 42.74 56.70 22.21
CA PHE A 59 42.85 56.72 20.74
C PHE A 59 43.31 55.36 20.17
N ALA A 60 44.04 54.56 20.96
CA ALA A 60 44.44 53.21 20.58
C ALA A 60 43.29 52.20 20.73
N VAL A 61 42.40 52.39 21.72
CA VAL A 61 41.22 51.54 21.90
C VAL A 61 40.12 51.87 20.88
N ALA A 62 40.00 53.12 20.40
CA ALA A 62 39.02 53.48 19.37
C ALA A 62 39.38 52.91 17.97
N ILE A 63 40.66 52.72 17.66
CA ILE A 63 41.09 52.08 16.40
C ILE A 63 40.93 50.55 16.50
N VAL A 64 41.19 49.96 17.66
CA VAL A 64 40.98 48.51 17.88
C VAL A 64 39.48 48.15 18.00
N ALA A 65 38.65 49.02 18.59
CA ALA A 65 37.20 48.83 18.63
C ALA A 65 36.52 49.18 17.28
N GLY A 66 37.09 50.08 16.50
CA GLY A 66 36.64 50.40 15.14
C GLY A 66 36.88 49.26 14.14
N LEU A 67 37.98 48.50 14.28
CA LEU A 67 38.22 47.30 13.49
C LEU A 67 37.43 46.07 13.99
N ALA A 68 37.08 46.00 15.28
CA ALA A 68 36.23 44.92 15.81
C ALA A 68 34.75 45.08 15.43
N ALA A 69 34.28 46.29 15.10
CA ALA A 69 32.91 46.56 14.65
C ALA A 69 32.68 46.34 13.14
N ALA A 70 33.74 46.09 12.36
CA ALA A 70 33.65 45.82 10.91
C ALA A 70 33.65 44.32 10.56
N CYS A 71 33.94 43.43 11.52
CA CYS A 71 33.76 41.99 11.33
C CYS A 71 32.31 41.60 11.63
N LYS A 72 31.44 41.82 10.65
CA LYS A 72 30.16 41.10 10.58
C LYS A 72 30.51 39.60 10.65
N PRO A 73 30.05 38.84 11.67
CA PRO A 73 30.36 37.42 11.74
C PRO A 73 29.93 36.79 10.41
N PRO A 74 30.72 35.86 9.84
CA PRO A 74 30.31 35.18 8.63
C PRO A 74 28.93 34.59 8.88
N ALA A 75 27.95 34.95 8.04
CA ALA A 75 26.62 34.35 8.11
C ALA A 75 26.80 32.83 8.20
N PRO A 76 26.10 32.14 9.12
CA PRO A 76 26.31 30.72 9.34
C PRO A 76 26.24 29.99 8.00
N ARG A 77 27.39 29.46 7.56
CA ARG A 77 27.51 28.68 6.33
C ARG A 77 26.85 27.34 6.60
N GLY A 78 25.55 27.32 6.33
CA GLY A 78 24.67 26.19 6.53
C GLY A 78 23.25 26.63 6.27
N ALA A 79 23.00 27.33 5.16
CA ALA A 79 21.64 27.44 4.67
C ALA A 79 21.17 25.99 4.44
N PRO A 80 20.12 25.52 5.14
CA PRO A 80 19.61 24.17 4.94
C PRO A 80 19.35 23.99 3.43
N PRO A 81 19.65 22.80 2.88
CA PRO A 81 19.56 22.56 1.45
C PRO A 81 18.21 23.06 0.93
N PRO A 82 18.17 23.71 -0.26
CA PRO A 82 16.97 24.36 -0.76
C PRO A 82 15.79 23.39 -0.71
N ARG A 83 14.80 23.75 0.11
CA ARG A 83 13.61 22.94 0.40
C ARG A 83 12.63 23.16 -0.74
N LEU A 84 12.73 22.31 -1.77
CA LEU A 84 11.92 22.40 -2.99
C LEU A 84 10.44 22.51 -2.64
N GLY A 85 9.79 23.59 -3.11
CA GLY A 85 8.35 23.81 -2.96
C GLY A 85 7.86 24.38 -1.63
N PHE A 86 8.73 24.62 -0.63
CA PHE A 86 8.31 25.13 0.69
C PHE A 86 9.02 26.44 1.07
N SER A 87 8.27 27.37 1.68
CA SER A 87 8.90 28.44 2.47
C SER A 87 9.53 27.84 3.73
N SER A 88 10.52 28.52 4.32
CA SER A 88 11.19 28.04 5.54
C SER A 88 10.20 27.73 6.67
N ALA A 89 9.21 28.60 6.89
CA ALA A 89 8.18 28.40 7.90
C ALA A 89 7.24 27.22 7.59
N ALA A 90 6.88 27.01 6.32
CA ALA A 90 6.05 25.88 5.92
C ALA A 90 6.80 24.54 6.07
N PHE A 91 8.10 24.52 5.78
CA PHE A 91 8.91 23.34 5.99
C PHE A 91 9.00 22.96 7.47
N GLU A 92 9.24 23.91 8.37
CA GLU A 92 9.36 23.57 9.80
C GLU A 92 8.05 22.97 10.32
N LYS A 93 6.90 23.53 9.92
CA LYS A 93 5.58 22.94 10.23
C LYS A 93 5.43 21.52 9.70
N GLN A 94 5.88 21.27 8.47
CA GLN A 94 5.82 19.95 7.84
C GLN A 94 6.75 18.95 8.56
N ARG A 95 7.97 19.36 8.89
CA ARG A 95 8.92 18.53 9.64
C ARG A 95 8.37 18.17 11.03
N ASP A 96 7.76 19.13 11.72
CA ASP A 96 7.19 18.90 13.04
C ASP A 96 5.95 17.97 12.97
N LEU A 97 5.16 18.04 11.89
CA LEU A 97 4.10 17.07 11.60
C LEU A 97 4.68 15.67 11.35
N GLU A 98 5.70 15.55 10.50
CA GLU A 98 6.36 14.29 10.19
C GLU A 98 6.99 13.64 11.42
N GLN A 99 7.62 14.44 12.28
CA GLN A 99 8.20 13.96 13.53
C GLN A 99 7.12 13.44 14.47
N ARG A 100 6.04 14.20 14.66
CA ARG A 100 4.91 13.74 15.49
C ARG A 100 4.29 12.46 14.95
N PHE A 101 4.08 12.37 13.63
CA PHE A 101 3.57 11.16 13.00
C PHE A 101 4.50 9.97 13.25
N ARG A 102 5.79 10.10 12.95
CA ARG A 102 6.78 9.03 13.17
C ARG A 102 6.84 8.59 14.63
N SER A 103 6.83 9.54 15.57
CA SER A 103 6.85 9.23 17.01
C SER A 103 5.54 8.59 17.50
N SER A 104 4.44 8.71 16.77
CA SER A 104 3.16 8.08 17.11
C SER A 104 3.02 6.64 16.60
N VAL A 105 3.86 6.21 15.66
CA VAL A 105 3.82 4.84 15.14
C VAL A 105 4.45 3.88 16.15
N SER A 106 3.66 2.95 16.67
CA SER A 106 4.08 1.94 17.63
C SER A 106 4.14 0.55 16.99
N ALA A 107 5.29 -0.12 17.08
CA ALA A 107 5.44 -1.50 16.63
C ALA A 107 4.53 -2.47 17.42
N GLU A 108 4.28 -2.18 18.70
CA GLU A 108 3.38 -2.97 19.54
C GLU A 108 1.93 -2.89 19.03
N GLU A 109 1.45 -1.67 18.73
CA GLU A 109 0.09 -1.47 18.22
C GLU A 109 -0.09 -2.06 16.82
N LEU A 110 0.93 -1.94 15.95
CA LEU A 110 0.95 -2.62 14.66
C LEU A 110 0.88 -4.15 14.82
N GLY A 111 1.59 -4.71 15.81
CA GLY A 111 1.55 -6.13 16.13
C GLY A 111 0.17 -6.58 16.61
N LYS A 112 -0.49 -5.81 17.48
CA LYS A 112 -1.87 -6.07 17.93
C LYS A 112 -2.86 -6.01 16.77
N PHE A 113 -2.74 -5.01 15.91
CA PHE A 113 -3.60 -4.88 14.73
C PHE A 113 -3.39 -6.04 13.75
N HIS A 114 -2.14 -6.41 13.47
CA HIS A 114 -1.80 -7.56 12.64
C HIS A 114 -2.40 -8.85 13.22
N ALA A 115 -2.17 -9.13 14.50
CA ALA A 115 -2.71 -10.31 15.17
C ALA A 115 -4.25 -10.38 15.13
N MET A 116 -4.94 -9.23 15.16
CA MET A 116 -6.39 -9.16 15.03
C MET A 116 -6.85 -9.59 13.63
N VAL A 117 -6.20 -9.12 12.56
CA VAL A 117 -6.63 -9.43 11.18
C VAL A 117 -6.15 -10.80 10.68
N THR A 118 -5.08 -11.37 11.25
CA THR A 118 -4.52 -12.66 10.81
C THR A 118 -4.91 -13.86 11.66
N ARG A 119 -5.79 -13.68 12.66
CA ARG A 119 -6.11 -14.72 13.65
C ARG A 119 -6.81 -15.95 13.06
N GLU A 120 -7.61 -15.76 12.01
CA GLU A 120 -8.48 -16.80 11.47
C GLU A 120 -8.48 -16.79 9.94
N PRO A 121 -8.68 -17.94 9.27
CA PRO A 121 -8.82 -17.98 7.81
C PRO A 121 -9.99 -17.10 7.34
N HIS A 122 -9.70 -16.17 6.43
CA HIS A 122 -10.65 -15.12 5.99
C HIS A 122 -10.66 -14.97 4.45
N MET A 123 -10.84 -16.09 3.73
CA MET A 123 -10.99 -16.07 2.27
C MET A 123 -12.14 -15.13 1.83
N ALA A 124 -11.94 -14.41 0.73
CA ALA A 124 -12.94 -13.49 0.20
C ALA A 124 -14.31 -14.19 0.03
N GLY A 125 -15.37 -13.54 0.48
CA GLY A 125 -16.75 -14.06 0.40
C GLY A 125 -17.16 -15.03 1.52
N THR A 126 -16.27 -15.34 2.48
CA THR A 126 -16.61 -16.15 3.67
C THR A 126 -16.98 -15.26 4.86
N ASP A 127 -17.64 -15.83 5.88
CA ASP A 127 -17.95 -15.11 7.12
C ASP A 127 -16.67 -14.60 7.82
N GLY A 128 -15.56 -15.34 7.75
CA GLY A 128 -14.27 -14.88 8.28
C GLY A 128 -13.77 -13.59 7.61
N SER A 129 -14.01 -13.43 6.30
CA SER A 129 -13.69 -12.16 5.61
C SER A 129 -14.61 -11.02 6.05
N ARG A 130 -15.86 -11.29 6.41
CA ARG A 130 -16.78 -10.28 6.97
C ARG A 130 -16.33 -9.86 8.37
N ASP A 131 -15.95 -10.82 9.22
CA ASP A 131 -15.48 -10.55 10.59
C ASP A 131 -14.23 -9.64 10.60
N VAL A 132 -13.29 -9.88 9.67
CA VAL A 132 -12.11 -9.02 9.50
C VAL A 132 -12.50 -7.62 9.02
N ALA A 133 -13.44 -7.50 8.07
CA ALA A 133 -13.91 -6.19 7.60
C ALA A 133 -14.57 -5.37 8.74
N GLU A 134 -15.39 -6.01 9.56
CA GLU A 134 -16.02 -5.38 10.72
C GLU A 134 -15.00 -4.99 11.80
N SER A 135 -13.99 -5.81 12.02
CA SER A 135 -12.91 -5.51 12.97
C SER A 135 -12.07 -4.32 12.52
N ILE A 136 -11.73 -4.24 11.22
CA ILE A 136 -11.05 -3.09 10.63
C ILE A 136 -11.93 -1.83 10.72
N ARG A 137 -13.23 -1.94 10.42
CA ARG A 137 -14.18 -0.83 10.56
C ARG A 137 -14.17 -0.28 11.98
N GLY A 138 -14.25 -1.16 12.99
CA GLY A 138 -14.20 -0.79 14.40
C GLY A 138 -12.91 -0.08 14.78
N ALA A 139 -11.75 -0.62 14.36
CA ALA A 139 -10.44 -0.04 14.65
C ALA A 139 -10.28 1.36 14.03
N LEU A 140 -10.68 1.54 12.77
CA LEU A 140 -10.60 2.83 12.08
C LEU A 140 -11.57 3.86 12.67
N ALA A 141 -12.78 3.45 13.03
CA ALA A 141 -13.75 4.33 13.68
C ALA A 141 -13.26 4.77 15.08
N ALA A 142 -12.66 3.86 15.85
CA ALA A 142 -12.05 4.17 17.14
C ALA A 142 -10.87 5.16 17.02
N ALA A 143 -10.17 5.16 15.88
CA ALA A 143 -9.14 6.15 15.55
C ALA A 143 -9.71 7.52 15.12
N GLY A 144 -11.04 7.70 15.13
CA GLY A 144 -11.71 8.95 14.80
C GLY A 144 -11.96 9.17 13.31
N LEU A 145 -11.85 8.12 12.49
CA LEU A 145 -12.17 8.19 11.06
C LEU A 145 -13.66 7.97 10.82
N ASN A 146 -14.18 8.59 9.75
CA ASN A 146 -15.48 8.24 9.19
C ASN A 146 -15.32 7.01 8.30
N VAL A 147 -15.98 5.90 8.62
CA VAL A 147 -15.76 4.61 7.96
C VAL A 147 -17.07 4.05 7.44
N GLU A 148 -17.06 3.62 6.19
CA GLU A 148 -18.18 2.97 5.52
C GLU A 148 -17.73 1.61 4.98
N VAL A 149 -18.59 0.60 5.10
CA VAL A 149 -18.40 -0.71 4.48
C VAL A 149 -19.23 -0.74 3.20
N ILE A 150 -18.55 -0.90 2.07
CA ILE A 150 -19.19 -0.96 0.76
C ILE A 150 -19.20 -2.41 0.28
N GLU A 151 -20.39 -2.94 0.06
CA GLU A 151 -20.58 -4.31 -0.42
C GLU A 151 -20.67 -4.37 -1.94
N TYR A 152 -20.02 -5.38 -2.52
CA TYR A 152 -20.09 -5.69 -3.94
C TYR A 152 -20.45 -7.15 -4.13
N GLN A 153 -21.30 -7.40 -5.14
CA GLN A 153 -21.62 -8.75 -5.59
C GLN A 153 -20.63 -9.13 -6.70
N ALA A 154 -19.65 -9.96 -6.36
CA ALA A 154 -18.62 -10.43 -7.27
C ALA A 154 -18.74 -11.94 -7.52
N TYR A 155 -18.41 -12.37 -8.74
CA TYR A 155 -18.30 -13.79 -9.05
C TYR A 155 -17.00 -14.35 -8.44
N LEU A 156 -17.13 -15.27 -7.49
CA LEU A 156 -16.01 -15.97 -6.84
C LEU A 156 -16.08 -17.46 -7.17
N SER A 157 -14.94 -18.14 -7.05
CA SER A 157 -14.84 -19.59 -7.26
C SER A 157 -14.41 -20.31 -5.98
N PHE A 158 -15.15 -21.33 -5.58
CA PHE A 158 -14.80 -22.22 -4.47
C PHE A 158 -14.80 -23.67 -4.96
N PRO A 159 -13.81 -24.48 -4.55
CA PRO A 159 -13.78 -25.88 -4.94
C PRO A 159 -14.86 -26.67 -4.19
N THR A 160 -15.51 -27.59 -4.88
CA THR A 160 -16.34 -28.63 -4.23
C THR A 160 -15.50 -29.86 -3.90
N THR A 161 -14.57 -30.22 -4.78
CA THR A 161 -13.66 -31.36 -4.59
C THR A 161 -12.34 -31.03 -5.27
N VAL A 162 -11.23 -31.39 -4.62
CA VAL A 162 -9.88 -31.33 -5.19
C VAL A 162 -9.21 -32.66 -4.87
N ALA A 163 -8.71 -33.33 -5.90
CA ALA A 163 -7.98 -34.59 -5.76
C ALA A 163 -6.92 -34.68 -6.84
N VAL A 164 -5.80 -35.30 -6.50
CA VAL A 164 -4.73 -35.64 -7.45
C VAL A 164 -4.24 -37.03 -7.09
N ASP A 165 -4.22 -37.92 -8.07
CA ASP A 165 -3.80 -39.31 -7.89
C ASP A 165 -2.71 -39.68 -8.88
N ILE A 166 -1.74 -40.44 -8.40
CA ILE A 166 -0.90 -41.27 -9.24
C ILE A 166 -1.68 -42.57 -9.44
N VAL A 167 -2.09 -42.87 -10.65
CA VAL A 167 -2.81 -44.12 -10.97
C VAL A 167 -1.83 -45.26 -11.25
N ALA A 168 -0.68 -44.94 -11.84
CA ALA A 168 0.37 -45.89 -12.19
C ALA A 168 1.74 -45.19 -12.19
N PRO A 169 2.86 -45.93 -12.02
CA PRO A 169 2.92 -47.37 -11.76
C PRO A 169 2.56 -47.76 -10.32
N ILE A 170 2.55 -46.80 -9.39
CA ILE A 170 2.19 -47.02 -7.99
C ILE A 170 0.95 -46.18 -7.71
N ALA A 171 -0.16 -46.85 -7.44
CA ALA A 171 -1.41 -46.18 -7.09
C ALA A 171 -1.23 -45.41 -5.77
N GLN A 172 -1.36 -44.10 -5.80
CA GLN A 172 -1.17 -43.24 -4.65
C GLN A 172 -2.05 -42.00 -4.75
N ARG A 173 -2.85 -41.73 -3.72
CA ARG A 173 -3.54 -40.45 -3.55
C ARG A 173 -2.59 -39.41 -2.99
N LEU A 174 -2.49 -38.27 -3.66
CA LEU A 174 -1.65 -37.16 -3.22
C LEU A 174 -2.43 -36.25 -2.27
N ARG A 175 -1.72 -35.71 -1.28
CA ARG A 175 -2.27 -34.71 -0.37
C ARG A 175 -2.40 -33.38 -1.11
N VAL A 176 -3.59 -32.77 -1.01
CA VAL A 176 -3.90 -31.44 -1.58
C VAL A 176 -4.12 -30.39 -0.50
N THR A 177 -3.91 -30.77 0.76
CA THR A 177 -3.94 -29.90 1.95
C THR A 177 -2.56 -29.85 2.58
N GLU A 178 -2.23 -28.70 3.15
CA GLU A 178 -1.05 -28.52 3.99
C GLU A 178 -1.15 -29.44 5.24
N PRO A 179 -0.05 -30.07 5.69
CA PRO A 179 -0.12 -30.93 6.86
C PRO A 179 -0.22 -30.07 8.11
N ALA A 180 -0.98 -30.57 9.09
CA ALA A 180 -0.92 -30.02 10.44
C ALA A 180 0.52 -30.04 10.97
N SER A 181 0.90 -28.94 11.61
CA SER A 181 2.19 -28.74 12.26
C SER A 181 1.99 -28.65 13.77
N ALA A 182 2.82 -29.35 14.54
CA ALA A 182 2.78 -29.29 16.00
C ALA A 182 3.30 -27.94 16.55
N ILE A 183 4.12 -27.23 15.77
CA ILE A 183 4.70 -25.93 16.16
C ILE A 183 3.84 -24.74 15.72
N ASP A 184 2.84 -24.97 14.86
CA ASP A 184 1.94 -23.94 14.37
C ASP A 184 0.49 -24.42 14.46
N ARG A 185 -0.24 -23.90 15.45
CA ARG A 185 -1.64 -24.27 15.69
C ARG A 185 -2.54 -23.91 14.52
N ASP A 186 -2.20 -22.87 13.75
CA ASP A 186 -3.10 -22.30 12.75
C ASP A 186 -3.24 -23.25 11.55
N THR A 187 -2.21 -24.08 11.31
CA THR A 187 -2.25 -25.20 10.33
C THR A 187 -3.29 -26.28 10.67
N GLN A 188 -3.79 -26.32 11.91
CA GLN A 188 -4.81 -27.28 12.36
C GLN A 188 -6.23 -26.70 12.30
N ASN A 189 -6.39 -25.47 11.80
CA ASN A 189 -7.69 -24.83 11.76
C ASN A 189 -8.64 -25.56 10.78
N PRO A 190 -9.81 -26.05 11.25
CA PRO A 190 -10.72 -26.85 10.42
C PRO A 190 -11.35 -26.06 9.26
N ARG A 191 -11.20 -24.72 9.25
CA ARG A 191 -11.64 -23.88 8.12
C ARG A 191 -10.65 -23.83 6.96
N LEU A 192 -9.44 -24.40 7.11
CA LEU A 192 -8.49 -24.52 6.01
C LEU A 192 -8.98 -25.55 4.99
N GLY A 193 -9.11 -25.12 3.74
CA GLY A 193 -9.46 -25.98 2.62
C GLY A 193 -8.23 -26.50 1.85
N PRO A 194 -8.44 -27.33 0.82
CA PRO A 194 -7.37 -27.71 -0.09
C PRO A 194 -6.85 -26.51 -0.88
N GLY A 195 -5.59 -26.60 -1.31
CA GLY A 195 -5.06 -25.68 -2.31
C GLY A 195 -5.78 -25.86 -3.64
N PHE A 196 -6.15 -24.76 -4.28
CA PHE A 196 -6.80 -24.77 -5.59
C PHE A 196 -6.44 -23.54 -6.41
N VAL A 197 -6.68 -23.62 -7.72
CA VAL A 197 -6.52 -22.51 -8.65
C VAL A 197 -7.89 -21.87 -8.87
N ALA A 198 -8.07 -20.65 -8.37
CA ALA A 198 -9.32 -19.92 -8.56
C ALA A 198 -9.68 -19.81 -10.05
N TYR A 199 -10.97 -20.02 -10.35
CA TYR A 199 -11.55 -20.06 -11.69
C TYR A 199 -11.07 -21.18 -12.62
N SER A 200 -10.37 -22.19 -12.10
CA SER A 200 -10.07 -23.38 -12.92
C SER A 200 -11.35 -24.07 -13.39
N ALA A 201 -11.35 -24.56 -14.63
CA ALA A 201 -12.42 -25.41 -15.12
C ALA A 201 -12.57 -26.66 -14.25
N SER A 202 -13.80 -27.11 -14.04
CA SER A 202 -14.07 -28.40 -13.40
C SER A 202 -13.80 -29.54 -14.38
N GLY A 203 -13.19 -30.62 -13.91
CA GLY A 203 -12.93 -31.81 -14.70
C GLY A 203 -12.27 -32.92 -13.91
N ASP A 204 -12.35 -34.13 -14.43
CA ASP A 204 -11.62 -35.32 -13.97
C ASP A 204 -10.90 -35.89 -15.20
N VAL A 205 -9.57 -35.91 -15.15
CA VAL A 205 -8.72 -36.26 -16.29
C VAL A 205 -7.60 -37.17 -15.80
N THR A 206 -7.48 -38.33 -16.42
CA THR A 206 -6.32 -39.22 -16.27
C THR A 206 -5.53 -39.24 -17.57
N ALA A 207 -4.28 -38.77 -17.54
CA ALA A 207 -3.39 -38.77 -18.69
C ALA A 207 -1.93 -38.88 -18.26
N PRO A 208 -1.00 -39.23 -19.17
CA PRO A 208 0.44 -39.17 -18.88
C PRO A 208 0.86 -37.77 -18.43
N VAL A 209 1.92 -37.70 -17.61
CA VAL A 209 2.42 -36.45 -17.05
C VAL A 209 3.71 -36.02 -17.77
N VAL A 210 3.84 -34.72 -18.06
CA VAL A 210 5.08 -34.10 -18.57
C VAL A 210 5.51 -32.96 -17.64
N TYR A 211 6.78 -32.95 -17.24
CA TYR A 211 7.35 -31.82 -16.51
C TYR A 211 7.72 -30.70 -17.48
N VAL A 212 7.17 -29.50 -17.24
CA VAL A 212 7.31 -28.33 -18.12
C VAL A 212 8.09 -27.18 -17.48
N ASN A 213 9.00 -27.50 -16.55
CA ASN A 213 9.82 -26.49 -15.86
C ASN A 213 8.97 -25.41 -15.16
N TYR A 214 8.98 -24.14 -15.60
CA TYR A 214 8.11 -23.09 -15.06
C TYR A 214 6.83 -22.94 -15.87
N GLY A 215 6.59 -23.74 -16.91
CA GLY A 215 5.40 -23.65 -17.75
C GLY A 215 5.31 -22.34 -18.52
N LEU A 216 6.46 -21.75 -18.87
CA LEU A 216 6.54 -20.55 -19.72
C LEU A 216 6.65 -20.95 -21.19
N PRO A 217 6.32 -20.06 -22.15
CA PRO A 217 6.40 -20.36 -23.57
C PRO A 217 7.74 -20.99 -24.01
N ASP A 218 8.86 -20.47 -23.51
CA ASP A 218 10.20 -20.99 -23.82
C ASP A 218 10.43 -22.42 -23.29
N ASP A 219 9.78 -22.80 -22.18
CA ASP A 219 9.87 -24.15 -21.64
C ASP A 219 9.21 -25.16 -22.60
N TYR A 220 8.05 -24.81 -23.15
CA TYR A 220 7.37 -25.64 -24.16
C TYR A 220 8.14 -25.69 -25.47
N ALA A 221 8.75 -24.57 -25.90
CA ALA A 221 9.59 -24.55 -27.09
C ALA A 221 10.81 -25.49 -26.94
N GLN A 222 11.44 -25.51 -25.76
CA GLN A 222 12.54 -26.43 -25.47
C GLN A 222 12.10 -27.90 -25.45
N LEU A 223 10.90 -28.20 -24.93
CA LEU A 223 10.35 -29.55 -24.99
C LEU A 223 10.07 -30.00 -26.42
N ALA A 224 9.47 -29.13 -27.24
CA ALA A 224 9.22 -29.40 -28.65
C ALA A 224 10.53 -29.65 -29.42
N ALA A 225 11.58 -28.85 -29.18
CA ALA A 225 12.90 -29.04 -29.76
C ALA A 225 13.56 -30.39 -29.38
N ARG A 226 13.09 -31.02 -28.29
CA ARG A 226 13.52 -32.35 -27.82
C ARG A 226 12.52 -33.46 -28.16
N ASN A 227 11.57 -33.18 -29.05
CA ASN A 227 10.50 -34.11 -29.47
C ASN A 227 9.62 -34.61 -28.32
N VAL A 228 9.41 -33.77 -27.29
CA VAL A 228 8.47 -34.05 -26.20
C VAL A 228 7.14 -33.35 -26.50
N ASP A 229 6.11 -34.15 -26.81
CA ASP A 229 4.75 -33.66 -27.05
C ASP A 229 3.95 -33.57 -25.73
N VAL A 230 3.28 -32.45 -25.50
CA VAL A 230 2.44 -32.19 -24.32
C VAL A 230 0.95 -32.29 -24.62
N ARG A 231 0.55 -32.42 -25.89
CA ARG A 231 -0.86 -32.45 -26.30
C ARG A 231 -1.58 -33.64 -25.68
N GLY A 232 -2.73 -33.39 -25.06
CA GLY A 232 -3.54 -34.40 -24.38
C GLY A 232 -2.90 -34.96 -23.10
N LYS A 233 -1.83 -34.36 -22.58
CA LYS A 233 -1.13 -34.79 -21.36
C LYS A 233 -1.40 -33.83 -20.21
N LEU A 234 -1.26 -34.32 -18.98
CA LEU A 234 -1.17 -33.45 -17.82
C LEU A 234 0.24 -32.85 -17.77
N VAL A 235 0.36 -31.56 -17.52
CA VAL A 235 1.66 -30.90 -17.34
C VAL A 235 1.87 -30.52 -15.88
N ILE A 236 3.10 -30.66 -15.39
CA ILE A 236 3.48 -30.23 -14.04
C ILE A 236 4.53 -29.11 -14.12
N ALA A 237 4.25 -27.99 -13.46
CA ALA A 237 5.03 -26.77 -13.51
C ALA A 237 5.38 -26.24 -12.11
N ARG A 238 6.55 -25.62 -12.01
CA ARG A 238 6.98 -24.86 -10.84
C ARG A 238 6.31 -23.49 -10.78
N TYR A 239 5.97 -23.04 -9.57
CA TYR A 239 5.61 -21.66 -9.33
C TYR A 239 6.81 -20.72 -9.55
N GLY A 240 6.57 -19.44 -9.88
CA GLY A 240 7.61 -18.42 -10.05
C GLY A 240 7.88 -17.99 -11.50
N HIS A 241 8.79 -17.01 -11.67
CA HIS A 241 9.20 -16.34 -12.93
C HIS A 241 8.12 -15.64 -13.76
N SER A 242 6.85 -16.01 -13.60
CA SER A 242 5.70 -15.32 -14.19
C SER A 242 4.45 -15.58 -13.38
N HIS A 243 3.42 -14.78 -13.63
CA HIS A 243 2.11 -14.97 -13.03
C HIS A 243 1.52 -16.33 -13.42
N ARG A 244 0.88 -17.03 -12.47
CA ARG A 244 0.31 -18.38 -12.69
C ARG A 244 -0.70 -18.46 -13.85
N ALA A 245 -1.44 -17.37 -14.11
CA ALA A 245 -2.38 -17.31 -15.24
C ALA A 245 -1.69 -17.46 -16.60
N VAL A 246 -0.43 -16.98 -16.73
CA VAL A 246 0.34 -17.18 -17.96
C VAL A 246 0.61 -18.66 -18.16
N LYS A 247 1.01 -19.38 -17.12
CA LYS A 247 1.29 -20.83 -17.18
C LYS A 247 0.05 -21.63 -17.59
N LEU A 248 -1.11 -21.31 -17.02
CA LEU A 248 -2.41 -21.89 -17.39
C LEU A 248 -2.71 -21.67 -18.87
N HIS A 249 -2.63 -20.41 -19.32
CA HIS A 249 -2.90 -20.03 -20.69
C HIS A 249 -1.95 -20.69 -21.68
N THR A 250 -0.65 -20.76 -21.37
CA THR A 250 0.34 -21.43 -22.21
C THR A 250 0.10 -22.94 -22.27
N ALA A 251 -0.24 -23.60 -21.15
CA ALA A 251 -0.57 -25.02 -21.14
C ALA A 251 -1.79 -25.33 -22.02
N GLU A 252 -2.84 -24.51 -21.93
CA GLU A 252 -4.03 -24.63 -22.76
C GLU A 252 -3.69 -24.47 -24.26
N HIS A 253 -2.93 -23.44 -24.63
CA HIS A 253 -2.51 -23.23 -26.02
C HIS A 253 -1.59 -24.33 -26.56
N ALA A 254 -0.78 -24.94 -25.68
CA ALA A 254 0.04 -26.09 -26.04
C ALA A 254 -0.78 -27.39 -26.16
N GLY A 255 -2.08 -27.35 -25.86
CA GLY A 255 -3.01 -28.49 -25.95
C GLY A 255 -2.89 -29.46 -24.78
N ALA A 256 -2.32 -29.05 -23.64
CA ALA A 256 -2.30 -29.87 -22.45
C ALA A 256 -3.73 -30.15 -21.95
N ALA A 257 -3.97 -31.34 -21.41
CA ALA A 257 -5.26 -31.73 -20.87
C ALA A 257 -5.54 -31.13 -19.48
N GLY A 258 -4.48 -30.68 -18.79
CA GLY A 258 -4.56 -30.05 -17.47
C GLY A 258 -3.17 -29.68 -16.96
N ILE A 259 -3.11 -28.82 -15.95
CA ILE A 259 -1.85 -28.36 -15.34
C ILE A 259 -1.89 -28.50 -13.82
N LEU A 260 -0.81 -29.04 -13.27
CA LEU A 260 -0.50 -29.03 -11.84
C LEU A 260 0.61 -28.01 -11.59
N ILE A 261 0.44 -27.18 -10.55
CA ILE A 261 1.45 -26.20 -10.15
C ILE A 261 1.88 -26.50 -8.72
N TYR A 262 3.19 -26.60 -8.49
CA TYR A 262 3.77 -26.81 -7.15
C TYR A 262 4.71 -25.68 -6.77
N ILE A 263 4.90 -25.50 -5.46
CA ILE A 263 5.74 -24.48 -4.81
C ILE A 263 7.00 -25.15 -4.27
#